data_AF-A0A6G0ABT4-F1
#
_entry.id   AF-A0A6G0ABT4-F1
#
_cell.length_a   1.000
_cell.length_b   1.000
_cell.length_c   1.000
_cell.angle_alpha   90.00
_cell.angle_beta   90.00
_cell.angle_gamma   90.00
#
_symmetry.space_group_name_H-M   'P 1'
#
loop_
_entity.id
_entity.type
_entity.pdbx_description
1 polymer ?
#
loop_
_entity_poly.entity_id
_entity_poly.type
_entity_poly.pdbx_seq_one_letter_code
_entity_poly.pdbx_strand_id
1 'polypeptide(L)'
;MNKMKTIHYLIIALFLTEIVFAQSIVIGTGSVLDIGTGSDVCAGVYGNIQGTVTGNGTQCGQSLQQTFQLTVAVSNGWNMVSVPGLHPINQNVDTWWAFRDLSANVFKYATGYQTVTDVTPGIGYWMKHAGNRTYNTGDEWPAGGIQIVTHDPVTAAAGWNMIGGYELSVTASLVSTNPPGLQSGPIYKYSSGYSVATTLDQ
;
A
#
# COMPACT_ATOMS: atom_id res chain seq x y z
N MET A 1 -3.37 -4.31 -80.58
CA MET A 1 -3.11 -4.82 -79.22
C MET A 1 -2.26 -3.80 -78.49
N ASN A 2 -2.88 -2.93 -77.70
CA ASN A 2 -2.23 -2.18 -76.62
C ASN A 2 -3.35 -1.71 -75.68
N LYS A 3 -3.37 -2.30 -74.48
CA LYS A 3 -4.29 -1.98 -73.39
C LYS A 3 -3.92 -0.63 -72.78
N MET A 4 -4.93 0.08 -72.27
CA MET A 4 -4.96 1.02 -71.12
C MET A 4 -6.01 2.11 -71.43
N LYS A 5 -6.89 2.59 -70.54
CA LYS A 5 -6.98 2.55 -69.07
C LYS A 5 -8.44 2.81 -68.65
N THR A 6 -8.82 2.26 -67.50
CA THR A 6 -10.09 2.37 -66.76
C THR A 6 -10.42 3.79 -66.29
N ILE A 7 -11.71 4.15 -66.24
CA ILE A 7 -12.24 5.23 -65.38
C ILE A 7 -13.24 4.61 -64.38
N HIS A 8 -13.04 4.93 -63.11
CA HIS A 8 -13.74 4.41 -61.93
C HIS A 8 -14.89 5.33 -61.52
N TYR A 9 -15.97 4.78 -60.97
CA TYR A 9 -16.89 5.53 -60.11
C TYR A 9 -16.97 4.87 -58.74
N LEU A 10 -16.83 5.72 -57.73
CA LEU A 10 -16.79 5.46 -56.30
C LEU A 10 -18.16 5.83 -55.73
N ILE A 11 -18.86 4.90 -55.09
CA ILE A 11 -19.92 5.24 -54.13
C ILE A 11 -19.46 4.71 -52.77
N ILE A 12 -19.03 5.65 -51.94
CA ILE A 12 -18.74 5.46 -50.52
C ILE A 12 -20.09 5.40 -49.79
N ALA A 13 -20.39 4.27 -49.13
CA ALA A 13 -21.22 4.27 -47.94
C ALA A 13 -20.28 4.02 -46.75
N LEU A 14 -19.66 5.09 -46.24
CA LEU A 14 -18.91 5.03 -44.99
C LEU A 14 -19.96 5.07 -43.87
N PHE A 15 -20.19 3.93 -43.24
CA PHE A 15 -20.71 3.92 -41.88
C PHE A 15 -19.64 4.59 -41.02
N LEU A 16 -20.04 5.57 -40.19
CA LEU A 16 -19.16 6.15 -39.18
C LEU A 16 -18.61 5.02 -38.31
N THR A 17 -17.36 4.63 -38.55
CA THR A 17 -16.53 4.04 -37.53
C THR A 17 -15.78 5.20 -36.90
N GLU A 18 -16.06 5.50 -35.63
CA GLU A 18 -15.17 6.34 -34.86
C GLU A 18 -13.79 5.70 -34.87
N ILE A 19 -12.83 6.31 -35.57
CA ILE A 19 -11.42 5.95 -35.48
C ILE A 19 -10.88 6.72 -34.28
N VAL A 20 -10.84 6.04 -33.13
CA VAL A 20 -10.03 6.51 -31.99
C VAL A 20 -8.59 6.07 -32.25
N PHE A 21 -7.72 7.01 -32.62
CA PHE A 21 -6.29 6.77 -32.59
C PHE A 21 -5.85 6.68 -31.12
N ALA A 22 -5.76 5.46 -30.58
CA ALA A 22 -5.07 5.26 -29.32
C ALA A 22 -3.59 5.56 -29.56
N GLN A 23 -3.14 6.73 -29.12
CA GLN A 23 -1.71 7.03 -29.07
C GLN A 23 -1.11 6.08 -28.03
N SER A 24 -0.15 5.26 -28.42
CA SER A 24 0.59 4.44 -27.46
C SER A 24 1.47 5.37 -26.61
N ILE A 25 1.38 5.22 -25.30
CA ILE A 25 2.37 5.79 -24.38
C ILE A 25 3.46 4.74 -24.21
N VAL A 26 4.65 5.03 -24.72
CA VAL A 26 5.85 4.21 -24.51
C VAL A 26 6.65 4.83 -23.38
N ILE A 27 6.72 4.15 -22.24
CA ILE A 27 7.57 4.55 -21.11
C ILE A 27 8.97 4.01 -21.41
N GLY A 28 9.92 4.91 -21.68
CA GLY A 28 11.29 4.53 -22.00
C GLY A 28 11.97 3.77 -20.85
N THR A 29 12.96 2.94 -21.19
CA THR A 29 13.74 2.19 -20.20
C THR A 29 14.31 3.13 -19.13
N GLY A 30 13.97 2.88 -17.86
CA GLY A 30 14.40 3.71 -16.72
C GLY A 30 13.50 4.92 -16.39
N SER A 31 12.38 5.10 -17.11
CA SER A 31 11.37 6.12 -16.78
C SER A 31 10.24 5.52 -15.94
N VAL A 32 9.61 6.33 -15.08
CA VAL A 32 8.45 5.96 -14.27
C VAL A 32 7.32 6.92 -14.57
N LEU A 33 6.13 6.39 -14.83
CA LEU A 33 4.88 7.16 -14.85
C LEU A 33 4.18 6.94 -13.50
N ASP A 34 4.16 7.98 -12.67
CA ASP A 34 3.41 7.97 -11.40
C ASP A 34 1.94 8.30 -11.68
N ILE A 35 1.07 7.33 -11.43
CA ILE A 35 -0.38 7.48 -11.56
C ILE A 35 -0.92 7.75 -10.15
N GLY A 36 -1.19 9.02 -9.86
CA GLY A 36 -1.71 9.46 -8.56
C GLY A 36 -2.98 8.71 -8.15
N THR A 37 -3.26 8.69 -6.84
CA THR A 37 -4.43 8.01 -6.27
C THR A 37 -5.74 8.42 -6.96
N GLY A 38 -6.53 7.44 -7.39
CA GLY A 38 -7.83 7.69 -8.05
C GLY A 38 -7.73 8.14 -9.52
N SER A 39 -6.54 8.13 -10.12
CA SER A 39 -6.35 8.39 -11.54
C SER A 39 -6.37 7.08 -12.33
N ASP A 40 -7.18 7.02 -13.39
CA ASP A 40 -7.16 5.92 -14.37
C ASP A 40 -6.34 6.35 -15.58
N VAL A 41 -5.42 5.48 -16.04
CA VAL A 41 -4.69 5.70 -17.29
C VAL A 41 -5.24 4.76 -18.35
N CYS A 42 -5.84 5.36 -19.37
CA CYS A 42 -6.46 4.64 -20.49
C CYS A 42 -5.63 4.85 -21.76
N ALA A 43 -5.18 3.76 -22.38
CA ALA A 43 -4.58 3.77 -23.72
C ALA A 43 -5.46 3.02 -24.74
N GLY A 44 -6.78 3.19 -24.65
CA GLY A 44 -7.79 2.60 -25.53
C GLY A 44 -8.00 1.09 -25.33
N VAL A 45 -6.96 0.27 -25.52
CA VAL A 45 -6.97 -1.21 -25.47
C VAL A 45 -6.05 -1.72 -24.36
N TYR A 46 -6.42 -2.82 -23.71
CA TYR A 46 -5.57 -3.54 -22.75
C TYR A 46 -4.21 -3.89 -23.36
N GLY A 47 -3.13 -3.69 -22.61
CA GLY A 47 -1.75 -3.97 -23.06
C GLY A 47 -1.04 -2.86 -23.85
N ASN A 48 -1.69 -1.73 -24.16
CA ASN A 48 -1.07 -0.60 -24.87
C ASN A 48 -0.14 0.28 -24.01
N ILE A 49 -0.10 0.05 -22.69
CA ILE A 49 0.87 0.64 -21.78
C ILE A 49 1.93 -0.43 -21.53
N GLN A 50 3.15 -0.19 -21.99
CA GLN A 50 4.30 -1.09 -21.78
C GLN A 50 5.31 -0.39 -20.88
N GLY A 51 5.81 -1.11 -19.86
CA GLY A 51 6.75 -0.59 -18.86
C GLY A 51 6.32 -0.90 -17.43
N THR A 52 7.09 -0.41 -16.46
CA THR A 52 6.73 -0.47 -15.03
C THR A 52 5.80 0.70 -14.70
N VAL A 53 4.57 0.39 -14.33
CA VAL A 53 3.61 1.36 -13.79
C VAL A 53 3.66 1.29 -12.27
N THR A 54 3.72 2.43 -11.60
CA THR A 54 3.68 2.54 -10.13
C THR A 54 2.57 3.51 -9.72
N GLY A 55 2.00 3.31 -8.53
CA GLY A 55 0.91 4.14 -7.99
C GLY A 55 -0.38 3.35 -7.79
N ASN A 56 -1.43 4.03 -7.29
CA ASN A 56 -2.71 3.42 -6.91
C ASN A 56 -3.80 3.51 -8.00
N GLY A 57 -3.40 3.81 -9.24
CA GLY A 57 -4.31 3.89 -10.40
C GLY A 57 -4.54 2.54 -11.08
N THR A 58 -5.61 2.44 -11.88
CA THR A 58 -5.92 1.25 -12.70
C THR A 58 -5.77 1.50 -14.20
N GLN A 59 -5.51 0.43 -14.95
CA GLN A 59 -5.79 0.41 -16.39
C GLN A 59 -7.29 0.19 -16.60
N CYS A 60 -7.87 0.79 -17.64
CA CYS A 60 -9.28 0.57 -17.99
C CYS A 60 -9.66 -0.93 -18.01
N GLY A 61 -10.67 -1.30 -17.21
CA GLY A 61 -11.17 -2.67 -17.09
C GLY A 61 -10.44 -3.55 -16.07
N GLN A 62 -9.39 -3.07 -15.41
CA GLN A 62 -8.79 -3.75 -14.26
C GLN A 62 -9.59 -3.45 -12.99
N SER A 63 -9.71 -4.45 -12.12
CA SER A 63 -10.21 -4.23 -10.76
C SER A 63 -9.12 -3.55 -9.95
N LEU A 64 -9.44 -2.48 -9.22
CA LEU A 64 -8.53 -1.88 -8.25
C LEU A 64 -8.10 -2.98 -7.27
N GLN A 65 -6.79 -3.18 -7.11
CA GLN A 65 -6.28 -4.01 -6.04
C GLN A 65 -6.61 -3.30 -4.72
N GLN A 66 -7.61 -3.83 -4.02
CA GLN A 66 -8.10 -3.25 -2.77
C GLN A 66 -7.54 -3.98 -1.55
N THR A 67 -6.78 -5.05 -1.77
CA THR A 67 -6.17 -5.83 -0.70
C THR A 67 -4.74 -6.24 -1.01
N PHE A 68 -3.98 -6.53 0.04
CA PHE A 68 -2.61 -7.04 -0.06
C PHE A 68 -2.41 -8.23 0.87
N GLN A 69 -1.35 -8.99 0.60
CA GLN A 69 -0.93 -10.14 1.38
C GLN A 69 0.26 -9.73 2.26
N LEU A 70 0.32 -10.27 3.47
CA LEU A 70 1.33 -9.92 4.45
C LEU A 70 1.76 -11.17 5.25
N THR A 71 3.05 -11.22 5.55
CA THR A 71 3.65 -12.20 6.46
C THR A 71 4.55 -11.46 7.44
N VAL A 72 4.31 -11.61 8.74
CA VAL A 72 5.11 -10.95 9.80
C VAL A 72 5.51 -11.97 10.85
N ALA A 73 6.80 -12.01 11.18
CA ALA A 73 7.32 -12.78 12.30
C ALA A 73 7.29 -11.95 13.58
N VAL A 74 6.75 -12.52 14.65
CA VAL A 74 6.65 -11.94 15.99
C VAL A 74 7.35 -12.85 16.98
N SER A 75 8.17 -12.25 17.84
CA SER A 75 8.97 -13.00 18.80
C SER A 75 8.23 -13.20 20.11
N ASN A 76 8.63 -14.19 20.89
CA ASN A 76 8.21 -14.32 22.29
C ASN A 76 8.58 -13.06 23.08
N GLY A 77 7.64 -12.53 23.87
CA GLY A 77 7.83 -11.31 24.66
C GLY A 77 7.23 -10.08 24.00
N TRP A 78 7.78 -8.90 24.32
CA TRP A 78 7.28 -7.62 23.82
C TRP A 78 7.73 -7.36 22.39
N ASN A 79 6.78 -6.97 21.54
CA ASN A 79 7.02 -6.60 20.15
C ASN A 79 6.40 -5.24 19.87
N MET A 80 7.12 -4.44 19.07
CA MET A 80 6.56 -3.24 18.45
C MET A 80 5.91 -3.65 17.15
N VAL A 81 4.61 -3.41 17.01
CA VAL A 81 3.78 -3.88 15.90
C VAL A 81 2.85 -2.76 15.43
N SER A 82 2.36 -2.83 14.21
CA SER A 82 1.30 -1.96 13.71
C SER A 82 0.29 -2.73 12.87
N VAL A 83 -0.75 -2.02 12.42
CA VAL A 83 -1.71 -2.57 11.46
C VAL A 83 -1.62 -1.78 10.15
N PRO A 84 -1.33 -2.42 9.01
CA PRO A 84 -1.05 -1.69 7.77
C PRO A 84 -2.27 -1.34 6.92
N GLY A 85 -3.45 -1.76 7.36
CA GLY A 85 -4.70 -1.58 6.62
C GLY A 85 -5.90 -1.94 7.48
N LEU A 86 -7.05 -2.22 6.86
CA LEU A 86 -8.25 -2.64 7.58
C LEU A 86 -8.47 -4.14 7.49
N HIS A 87 -8.72 -4.76 8.64
CA HIS A 87 -9.27 -6.10 8.68
C HIS A 87 -10.79 -6.04 8.42
N PRO A 88 -11.37 -6.88 7.54
CA PRO A 88 -12.75 -6.77 7.08
C PRO A 88 -13.80 -7.07 8.15
N ILE A 89 -13.42 -7.72 9.26
CA ILE A 89 -14.34 -8.04 10.37
C ILE A 89 -14.45 -6.85 11.34
N ASN A 90 -13.33 -6.41 11.91
CA ASN A 90 -13.24 -5.32 12.89
C ASN A 90 -11.76 -4.95 13.07
N GLN A 91 -11.46 -3.89 13.84
CA GLN A 91 -10.09 -3.48 14.17
C GLN A 91 -9.70 -3.82 15.62
N ASN A 92 -10.22 -4.90 16.18
CA ASN A 92 -9.91 -5.30 17.55
C ASN A 92 -8.52 -5.96 17.64
N VAL A 93 -7.80 -5.74 18.74
CA VAL A 93 -6.47 -6.32 19.00
C VAL A 93 -6.46 -7.85 18.93
N ASP A 94 -7.53 -8.52 19.36
CA ASP A 94 -7.64 -9.98 19.35
C ASP A 94 -7.97 -10.53 17.97
N THR A 95 -8.50 -9.69 17.06
CA THR A 95 -8.69 -10.06 15.65
C THR A 95 -7.37 -9.92 14.89
N TRP A 96 -6.60 -8.86 15.15
CA TRP A 96 -5.31 -8.64 14.50
C TRP A 96 -4.20 -9.57 15.02
N TRP A 97 -4.21 -9.87 16.32
CA TRP A 97 -3.19 -10.68 16.99
C TRP A 97 -3.81 -11.76 17.88
N ALA A 98 -4.55 -12.69 17.28
CA ALA A 98 -5.32 -13.73 17.97
C ALA A 98 -4.53 -14.61 18.96
N PHE A 99 -3.20 -14.67 18.84
CA PHE A 99 -2.32 -15.49 19.69
C PHE A 99 -1.41 -14.65 20.59
N ARG A 100 -1.68 -13.35 20.74
CA ARG A 100 -1.00 -12.52 21.74
C ARG A 100 -1.17 -13.09 23.15
N ASP A 101 -0.33 -12.64 24.07
CA ASP A 101 -0.50 -12.92 25.49
C ASP A 101 -1.76 -12.18 26.00
N LEU A 102 -2.87 -12.92 26.15
CA LEU A 102 -4.15 -12.39 26.61
C LEU A 102 -4.12 -11.89 28.07
N SER A 103 -3.08 -12.25 28.84
CA SER A 103 -2.87 -11.71 30.20
C SER A 103 -2.25 -10.31 30.19
N ALA A 104 -1.73 -9.86 29.05
CA ALA A 104 -1.16 -8.54 28.87
C ALA A 104 -2.10 -7.64 28.06
N ASN A 105 -2.08 -6.34 28.35
CA ASN A 105 -2.75 -5.37 27.49
C ASN A 105 -1.89 -5.03 26.27
N VAL A 106 -2.54 -4.52 25.21
CA VAL A 106 -1.86 -3.84 24.11
C VAL A 106 -1.80 -2.35 24.41
N PHE A 107 -0.67 -1.72 24.10
CA PHE A 107 -0.46 -0.31 24.42
C PHE A 107 -0.11 0.51 23.19
N LYS A 108 -0.72 1.69 23.06
CA LYS A 108 -0.18 2.77 22.22
C LYS A 108 0.63 3.75 23.06
N TYR A 109 1.47 4.55 22.42
CA TYR A 109 2.15 5.66 23.08
C TYR A 109 1.57 7.01 22.67
N ALA A 110 1.19 7.82 23.65
CA ALA A 110 0.77 9.21 23.47
C ALA A 110 1.51 10.09 24.50
N THR A 111 0.83 10.61 25.53
CA THR A 111 1.47 11.25 26.70
C THR A 111 1.99 10.23 27.72
N GLY A 112 2.32 9.02 27.25
CA GLY A 112 2.57 7.82 28.04
C GLY A 112 1.92 6.59 27.40
N TYR A 113 2.13 5.41 27.99
CA TYR A 113 1.50 4.17 27.52
C TYR A 113 0.03 4.12 27.91
N GLN A 114 -0.83 3.88 26.93
CA GLN A 114 -2.27 3.76 27.10
C GLN A 114 -2.75 2.43 26.57
N THR A 115 -3.57 1.71 27.35
CA THR A 115 -4.19 0.47 26.92
C THR A 115 -5.18 0.73 25.80
N VAL A 116 -5.22 -0.17 24.82
CA VAL A 116 -6.18 -0.12 23.70
C VAL A 116 -6.82 -1.48 23.47
N THR A 117 -8.07 -1.46 23.02
CA THR A 117 -8.81 -2.63 22.53
C THR A 117 -8.92 -2.65 21.01
N ASP A 118 -8.81 -1.48 20.39
CA ASP A 118 -8.90 -1.31 18.95
C ASP A 118 -7.64 -0.64 18.42
N VAL A 119 -7.30 -1.02 17.20
CA VAL A 119 -6.12 -0.56 16.48
C VAL A 119 -6.53 0.24 15.25
N THR A 120 -5.60 1.02 14.75
CA THR A 120 -5.81 1.95 13.65
C THR A 120 -4.54 2.00 12.81
N PRO A 121 -4.66 2.00 11.46
CA PRO A 121 -3.52 2.15 10.58
C PRO A 121 -2.67 3.38 10.86
N GLY A 122 -1.37 3.27 10.58
CA GLY A 122 -0.38 4.34 10.80
C GLY A 122 0.07 4.51 12.25
N ILE A 123 -0.55 3.82 13.22
CA ILE A 123 -0.15 3.87 14.64
C ILE A 123 0.64 2.62 15.00
N GLY A 124 1.70 2.79 15.79
CA GLY A 124 2.48 1.70 16.38
C GLY A 124 2.00 1.34 17.79
N TYR A 125 2.13 0.07 18.14
CA TYR A 125 1.67 -0.53 19.39
C TYR A 125 2.73 -1.43 20.02
N TRP A 126 2.68 -1.55 21.34
CA TRP A 126 3.31 -2.65 22.07
C TRP A 126 2.31 -3.78 22.25
N MET A 127 2.66 -4.94 21.74
CA MET A 127 1.92 -6.17 21.92
C MET A 127 2.88 -7.24 22.46
N LYS A 128 2.45 -7.94 23.51
CA LYS A 128 3.22 -9.06 24.08
C LYS A 128 2.70 -10.37 23.49
N HIS A 129 3.60 -11.23 23.04
CA HIS A 129 3.28 -12.55 22.52
C HIS A 129 3.85 -13.65 23.43
N ALA A 130 3.12 -14.76 23.57
CA ALA A 130 3.60 -15.95 24.25
C ALA A 130 4.12 -16.96 23.21
N GLY A 131 5.44 -17.11 23.11
CA GLY A 131 6.10 -17.92 22.07
C GLY A 131 6.40 -17.13 20.80
N ASN A 132 7.17 -17.72 19.90
CA ASN A 132 7.42 -17.15 18.57
C ASN A 132 6.28 -17.54 17.63
N ARG A 133 5.89 -16.65 16.72
CA ARG A 133 4.84 -16.92 15.73
C ARG A 133 5.10 -16.15 14.43
N THR A 134 4.63 -16.70 13.32
CA THR A 134 4.53 -15.98 12.05
C THR A 134 3.05 -15.80 11.75
N TYR A 135 2.60 -14.55 11.63
CA TYR A 135 1.26 -14.19 11.18
C TYR A 135 1.23 -14.11 9.67
N ASN A 136 0.19 -14.66 9.05
CA ASN A 136 0.05 -14.69 7.60
C ASN A 136 -1.38 -14.37 7.16
N THR A 137 -1.46 -13.70 6.02
CA THR A 137 -2.69 -13.68 5.24
C THR A 137 -3.02 -15.09 4.73
N GLY A 138 -4.26 -15.52 4.93
CA GLY A 138 -4.71 -16.89 4.66
C GLY A 138 -4.66 -17.81 5.89
N ASP A 139 -4.10 -17.37 7.00
CA ASP A 139 -4.15 -18.07 8.30
C ASP A 139 -4.81 -17.17 9.35
N GLU A 140 -4.06 -16.28 10.02
CA GLU A 140 -4.63 -15.35 11.00
C GLU A 140 -5.38 -14.19 10.37
N TRP A 141 -4.91 -13.71 9.21
CA TRP A 141 -5.59 -12.65 8.46
C TRP A 141 -6.36 -13.23 7.27
N PRO A 142 -7.38 -12.55 6.73
CA PRO A 142 -8.30 -13.11 5.76
C PRO A 142 -7.57 -13.57 4.49
N ALA A 143 -7.91 -14.73 3.95
CA ALA A 143 -7.31 -15.23 2.70
C ALA A 143 -7.45 -14.25 1.51
N GLY A 144 -8.51 -13.43 1.50
CA GLY A 144 -8.72 -12.37 0.52
C GLY A 144 -7.78 -11.17 0.63
N GLY A 145 -6.95 -11.11 1.66
CA GLY A 145 -6.04 -9.98 1.92
C GLY A 145 -6.53 -9.01 2.99
N ILE A 146 -5.59 -8.17 3.44
CA ILE A 146 -5.85 -7.00 4.28
C ILE A 146 -6.28 -5.85 3.36
N GLN A 147 -7.30 -5.08 3.73
CA GLN A 147 -7.79 -3.97 2.91
C GLN A 147 -6.81 -2.80 2.94
N ILE A 148 -6.46 -2.28 1.76
CA ILE A 148 -5.63 -1.09 1.59
C ILE A 148 -6.42 0.13 2.06
N VAL A 149 -5.71 1.06 2.71
CA VAL A 149 -6.27 2.34 3.16
C VAL A 149 -5.55 3.50 2.48
N THR A 150 -6.19 4.66 2.47
CA THR A 150 -5.54 5.91 2.06
C THR A 150 -4.37 6.22 2.98
N HIS A 151 -3.22 6.61 2.39
CA HIS A 151 -2.02 6.98 3.13
C HIS A 151 -2.07 8.42 3.62
N ASP A 152 -2.98 8.68 4.55
CA ASP A 152 -3.07 10.00 5.15
C ASP A 152 -1.83 10.28 6.04
N PRO A 153 -1.37 11.54 6.14
CA PRO A 153 -0.31 11.91 7.06
C PRO A 153 -0.65 11.52 8.50
N VAL A 154 0.26 10.80 9.15
CA VAL A 154 0.08 10.38 10.55
C VAL A 154 0.25 11.58 11.47
N THR A 155 -0.76 11.84 12.32
CA THR A 155 -0.68 12.91 13.32
C THR A 155 0.30 12.50 14.42
N ALA A 156 1.34 13.31 14.61
CA ALA A 156 2.35 13.12 15.65
C ALA A 156 2.20 14.17 16.76
N ALA A 157 2.56 13.80 17.98
CA ALA A 157 2.66 14.69 19.14
C ALA A 157 4.12 15.12 19.36
N ALA A 158 4.32 16.17 20.17
CA ALA A 158 5.66 16.54 20.62
C ALA A 158 6.27 15.41 21.47
N GLY A 159 7.53 15.06 21.19
CA GLY A 159 8.25 14.00 21.87
C GLY A 159 8.22 12.66 21.12
N TRP A 160 8.25 11.56 21.85
CA TRP A 160 8.24 10.22 21.26
C TRP A 160 6.88 9.90 20.63
N ASN A 161 6.91 9.27 19.47
CA ASN A 161 5.73 8.76 18.77
C ASN A 161 5.97 7.30 18.40
N MET A 162 4.91 6.50 18.42
CA MET A 162 4.93 5.15 17.85
C MET A 162 4.07 5.17 16.59
N ILE A 163 4.73 5.00 15.45
CA ILE A 163 4.10 5.02 14.12
C ILE A 163 4.28 3.65 13.46
N GLY A 164 3.35 3.29 12.58
CA GLY A 164 3.36 2.06 11.81
C GLY A 164 3.42 2.32 10.32
N GLY A 165 3.96 1.37 9.55
CA GLY A 165 3.88 1.38 8.09
C GLY A 165 2.48 1.03 7.58
N TYR A 166 2.18 1.41 6.34
CA TYR A 166 1.04 0.89 5.56
C TYR A 166 1.46 -0.39 4.84
N GLU A 167 0.86 -0.74 3.71
CA GLU A 167 1.13 -2.01 3.00
C GLU A 167 2.54 -2.13 2.42
N LEU A 168 3.23 -1.02 2.22
CA LEU A 168 4.61 -0.99 1.70
C LEU A 168 5.59 -0.55 2.77
N SER A 169 6.72 -1.27 2.84
CA SER A 169 7.90 -0.80 3.56
C SER A 169 8.45 0.45 2.91
N VAL A 170 8.56 1.54 3.67
CA VAL A 170 9.12 2.80 3.18
C VAL A 170 10.48 3.06 3.80
N THR A 171 11.41 3.63 3.03
CA THR A 171 12.73 3.97 3.56
C THR A 171 12.60 5.00 4.68
N ALA A 172 13.15 4.70 5.86
CA ALA A 172 13.02 5.54 7.05
C ALA A 172 13.57 6.97 6.84
N SER A 173 14.59 7.13 5.99
CA SER A 173 15.15 8.44 5.64
C SER A 173 14.26 9.29 4.72
N LEU A 174 13.23 8.70 4.12
CA LEU A 174 12.25 9.41 3.28
C LEU A 174 11.02 9.87 4.09
N VAL A 175 10.91 9.44 5.35
CA VAL A 175 9.88 9.97 6.25
C VAL A 175 10.12 11.46 6.44
N SER A 176 9.07 12.24 6.24
CA SER A 176 9.10 13.69 6.34
C SER A 176 8.00 14.16 7.29
N THR A 177 8.07 15.44 7.66
CA THR A 177 7.11 16.08 8.56
C THR A 177 6.48 17.27 7.88
N ASN A 178 5.26 17.60 8.30
CA ASN A 178 4.57 18.81 7.89
C ASN A 178 4.04 19.54 9.13
N PRO A 179 4.56 20.72 9.50
CA PRO A 179 5.65 21.45 8.85
C PRO A 179 6.99 20.68 8.76
N PRO A 180 7.85 20.99 7.76
CA PRO A 180 9.16 20.34 7.64
C PRO A 180 10.07 20.58 8.84
N GLY A 181 10.93 19.61 9.15
CA GLY A 181 11.99 19.75 10.15
C GLY A 181 11.59 19.44 11.60
N LEU A 182 10.43 18.80 11.82
CA LEU A 182 9.96 18.45 13.16
C LEU A 182 10.50 17.12 13.70
N GLN A 183 11.09 16.28 12.84
CA GLN A 183 11.74 15.05 13.27
C GLN A 183 13.09 15.36 13.92
N SER A 184 13.28 14.86 15.14
CA SER A 184 14.57 14.91 15.83
C SER A 184 15.16 13.50 15.93
N GLY A 185 16.32 13.28 15.32
CA GLY A 185 17.01 11.99 15.34
C GLY A 185 16.46 10.94 14.37
N PRO A 186 17.03 9.72 14.40
CA PRO A 186 16.61 8.64 13.51
C PRO A 186 15.28 8.02 13.95
N ILE A 187 14.65 7.30 13.04
CA ILE A 187 13.55 6.38 13.38
C ILE A 187 14.16 5.10 13.95
N TYR A 188 13.54 4.56 15.00
CA TYR A 188 14.00 3.35 15.66
C TYR A 188 13.02 2.20 15.44
N LYS A 189 13.56 0.99 15.33
CA LYS A 189 12.81 -0.26 15.41
C LYS A 189 13.16 -0.99 16.70
N TYR A 190 12.32 -1.95 17.08
CA TYR A 190 12.59 -2.82 18.21
C TYR A 190 12.83 -4.26 17.77
N SER A 191 13.97 -4.82 18.17
CA SER A 191 14.30 -6.23 17.99
C SER A 191 15.24 -6.66 19.11
N SER A 192 14.68 -7.12 20.24
CA SER A 192 15.43 -7.37 21.49
C SER A 192 16.15 -6.12 22.05
N GLY A 193 15.64 -4.93 21.72
CA GLY A 193 16.25 -3.64 22.01
C GLY A 193 15.99 -2.64 20.88
N TYR A 194 16.19 -1.36 21.17
CA TYR A 194 16.07 -0.31 20.16
C TYR A 194 17.30 -0.27 19.25
N SER A 195 17.05 -0.18 17.94
CA SER A 195 18.08 0.02 16.92
C SER A 195 17.57 0.97 15.85
N VAL A 196 18.48 1.62 15.11
CA VAL A 196 18.08 2.52 14.02
C VAL A 196 17.40 1.71 12.92
N ALA A 197 16.23 2.19 12.49
CA ALA A 197 15.46 1.61 11.41
C ALA A 197 15.96 2.14 10.05
N THR A 198 16.12 1.25 9.08
CA THR A 198 16.37 1.61 7.67
C THR A 198 15.06 1.74 6.91
N THR A 199 14.01 1.07 7.38
CA THR A 199 12.68 0.99 6.80
C THR A 199 11.65 1.18 7.91
N LEU A 200 10.52 1.80 7.57
CA LEU A 200 9.30 1.76 8.36
C LEU A 200 8.46 0.61 7.82
N ASP A 201 8.43 -0.47 8.60
CA ASP A 201 7.71 -1.70 8.31
C ASP A 201 6.43 -1.79 9.15
N GLN A 202 5.64 -2.84 8.91
CA GLN A 202 4.37 -3.11 9.58
C GLN A 202 4.56 -3.80 10.93
#